data_AF-A0A1E3A2I0-F1
#
_entry.id   AF-A0A1E3A2I0-F1
#
_cell.length_a   1.000
_cell.length_b   1.000
_cell.length_c   1.000
_cell.angle_alpha   90.00
_cell.angle_beta   90.00
_cell.angle_gamma   90.00
#
_symmetry.space_group_name_H-M   'P 1'
#
loop_
_entity.id
_entity.type
_entity.pdbx_description
1 polymer ?
#
loop_
_entity_poly.entity_id
_entity_poly.type
_entity_poly.pdbx_seq_one_letter_code
_entity_poly.pdbx_strand_id
1 'polypeptide(L)'
;MPEEKKWQFELEEYIRQGEPEQTEKCEIWQTAIGLQDVDGLKTSDYLLDTAKGHIEGKISINEAQRRIQNYYEERSERLEVQGESDHIIYPKESGY
;
A
#
# COMPACT_ATOMS: atom_id res chain seq x y z
N MET A 1 -14.13 5.18 15.19
CA MET A 1 -14.17 5.45 13.73
C MET A 1 -13.21 4.46 13.10
N PRO A 2 -13.61 3.64 12.11
CA PRO A 2 -12.69 2.69 11.52
C PRO A 2 -11.60 3.48 10.77
N GLU A 3 -10.35 3.22 11.12
CA GLU A 3 -9.16 3.84 10.51
C GLU A 3 -8.98 3.49 9.02
N GLU A 4 -9.84 2.61 8.50
CA GLU A 4 -9.78 1.97 7.17
C GLU A 4 -9.83 2.96 6.01
N LYS A 5 -10.28 4.21 6.22
CA LYS A 5 -10.43 5.22 5.15
C LYS A 5 -9.72 6.54 5.41
N LYS A 6 -8.75 6.58 6.32
CA LYS A 6 -8.00 7.80 6.62
C LYS A 6 -7.33 8.39 5.36
N TRP A 7 -6.81 7.53 4.49
CA TRP A 7 -6.20 7.90 3.21
C TRP A 7 -7.16 8.67 2.28
N GLN A 8 -8.48 8.42 2.35
CA GLN A 8 -9.46 9.10 1.53
C GLN A 8 -9.48 10.59 1.85
N PHE A 9 -9.57 10.94 3.13
CA PHE A 9 -9.56 12.33 3.60
C PHE A 9 -8.23 13.03 3.33
N GLU A 10 -7.11 12.33 3.52
CA GLU A 10 -5.78 12.91 3.28
C GLU A 10 -5.54 13.23 1.80
N LEU A 11 -6.09 12.42 0.88
CA LEU A 11 -6.01 12.69 -0.55
C LEU A 11 -7.05 13.73 -1.00
N GLU A 12 -8.27 13.71 -0.43
CA GLU A 12 -9.33 14.66 -0.76
C GLU A 12 -8.93 16.12 -0.50
N GLU A 13 -7.97 16.38 0.41
CA GLU A 13 -7.41 17.72 0.62
C GLU A 13 -6.83 18.32 -0.66
N TYR A 14 -6.17 17.53 -1.50
CA TYR A 14 -5.59 18.00 -2.76
C TYR A 14 -6.67 18.36 -3.79
N ILE A 15 -7.81 17.66 -3.77
CA ILE A 15 -8.99 18.00 -4.59
C ILE A 15 -9.59 19.33 -4.11
N ARG A 16 -9.67 19.54 -2.78
CA ARG A 16 -10.21 20.78 -2.19
C ARG A 16 -9.33 22.01 -2.42
N GLN A 17 -8.02 21.82 -2.56
CA GLN A 17 -7.10 22.90 -2.94
C GLN A 17 -7.38 23.43 -4.35
N GLY A 18 -7.99 22.62 -5.23
CA GLY A 18 -8.48 23.06 -6.53
C GLY A 18 -7.41 23.17 -7.62
N GLU A 19 -6.20 22.69 -7.37
CA GLU A 19 -5.15 22.62 -8.39
C GLU A 19 -5.49 21.48 -9.38
N PRO A 20 -5.67 21.76 -10.68
CA PRO A 20 -6.17 20.78 -11.64
C PRO A 20 -5.22 19.59 -11.80
N GLU A 21 -3.91 19.84 -11.83
CA GLU A 21 -2.89 18.78 -11.97
C GLU A 21 -2.83 17.88 -10.73
N GLN A 22 -3.02 18.45 -9.54
CA GLN A 22 -3.04 17.68 -8.29
C GLN A 22 -4.32 16.87 -8.15
N THR A 23 -5.45 17.45 -8.57
CA THR A 23 -6.77 16.81 -8.55
C THR A 23 -6.77 15.57 -9.43
N GLU A 24 -6.28 15.68 -10.67
CA GLU A 24 -6.20 14.53 -11.59
C GLU A 24 -5.32 13.41 -11.02
N LYS A 25 -4.13 13.75 -10.51
CA LYS A 25 -3.24 12.76 -9.87
C LYS A 25 -3.90 12.12 -8.64
N CYS A 26 -4.62 12.91 -7.85
CA CYS A 26 -5.31 12.44 -6.66
C CYS A 26 -6.40 11.42 -6.99
N GLU A 27 -7.26 11.70 -7.99
CA GLU A 27 -8.32 10.78 -8.41
C GLU A 27 -7.76 9.43 -8.87
N ILE A 28 -6.65 9.44 -9.60
CA ILE A 28 -5.93 8.23 -10.04
C ILE A 28 -5.47 7.42 -8.81
N TRP A 29 -4.81 8.07 -7.85
CA TRP A 29 -4.33 7.40 -6.64
C TRP A 29 -5.47 6.90 -5.75
N GLN A 30 -6.55 7.66 -5.58
CA GLN A 30 -7.72 7.22 -4.81
C GLN A 30 -8.38 5.99 -5.44
N THR A 31 -8.45 5.94 -6.76
CA THR A 31 -8.99 4.77 -7.48
C THR A 31 -8.11 3.55 -7.28
N ALA A 32 -6.79 3.70 -7.43
CA ALA A 32 -5.84 2.60 -7.26
C ALA A 32 -5.80 2.06 -5.82
N ILE A 33 -5.77 2.96 -4.83
CA ILE A 33 -5.79 2.60 -3.40
C ILE A 33 -7.14 2.00 -3.01
N GLY A 34 -8.24 2.57 -3.50
CA GLY A 34 -9.59 2.06 -3.28
C GLY A 34 -9.78 0.65 -3.83
N LEU A 35 -9.18 0.33 -4.99
CA LEU A 35 -9.20 -1.02 -5.54
C LEU A 35 -8.45 -2.01 -4.62
N GLN A 36 -7.30 -1.61 -4.08
CA GLN A 36 -6.56 -2.44 -3.11
C GLN A 36 -7.30 -2.64 -1.78
N ASP A 37 -7.98 -1.60 -1.28
CA ASP A 37 -8.79 -1.67 -0.06
C ASP A 37 -9.97 -2.65 -0.21
N VAL A 38 -10.62 -2.66 -1.38
CA VAL A 38 -11.67 -3.64 -1.71
C VAL A 38 -11.15 -5.07 -1.73
N ASP A 39 -9.90 -5.28 -2.15
CA ASP A 39 -9.22 -6.59 -2.10
C ASP A 39 -8.81 -7.00 -0.67
N GLY A 40 -9.11 -6.17 0.34
CA GLY A 40 -8.74 -6.41 1.74
C GLY A 40 -7.26 -6.17 2.04
N LEU A 41 -6.52 -5.55 1.12
CA LEU A 41 -5.13 -5.17 1.34
C LEU A 41 -5.07 -3.85 2.10
N LYS A 42 -4.44 -3.87 3.28
CA LYS A 42 -4.21 -2.63 4.03
C LYS A 42 -3.34 -1.68 3.23
N THR A 43 -3.89 -0.50 2.94
CA THR A 43 -3.11 0.64 2.47
C THR A 43 -1.98 0.92 3.47
N SER A 44 -0.74 0.95 2.99
CA SER A 44 0.41 1.27 3.84
C SER A 44 0.64 2.77 3.89
N ASP A 45 1.14 3.27 5.02
CA ASP A 45 1.55 4.68 5.14
C ASP A 45 2.60 5.06 4.08
N TYR A 46 3.44 4.11 3.69
CA TYR A 46 4.44 4.28 2.62
C TYR A 46 3.82 4.52 1.24
N LEU A 47 2.75 3.78 0.91
CA LEU A 47 2.01 3.99 -0.33
C LEU A 47 1.36 5.38 -0.35
N LEU A 48 0.79 5.81 0.77
CA LEU A 48 0.17 7.12 0.90
C LEU A 48 1.20 8.26 0.77
N ASP A 49 2.36 8.14 1.43
CA ASP A 49 3.44 9.13 1.31
C ASP A 49 3.99 9.21 -0.12
N THR A 50 4.14 8.07 -0.78
CA THR A 50 4.56 8.01 -2.19
C THR A 50 3.55 8.68 -3.12
N ALA A 51 2.25 8.44 -2.89
CA ALA A 51 1.18 9.07 -3.66
C ALA A 51 1.21 10.60 -3.49
N LYS A 52 1.34 11.10 -2.26
CA LYS A 52 1.49 12.54 -1.98
C LYS A 52 2.70 13.14 -2.66
N GLY A 53 3.85 12.47 -2.60
CA GLY A 53 5.06 12.91 -3.30
C GLY A 53 4.86 13.05 -4.81
N HIS A 54 4.08 12.16 -5.43
CA HIS A 54 3.75 12.26 -6.86
C HIS A 54 2.75 13.40 -7.14
N ILE A 55 1.71 13.54 -6.32
CA ILE A 55 0.69 14.59 -6.44
C ILE A 55 1.34 15.98 -6.33
N GLU A 56 2.23 16.16 -5.35
CA GLU A 56 2.96 17.40 -5.10
C GLU A 56 4.11 17.65 -6.10
N GLY A 57 4.36 16.72 -7.03
CA GLY A 57 5.43 16.84 -8.04
C GLY A 57 6.85 16.68 -7.50
N LYS A 58 7.03 16.17 -6.27
CA LYS A 58 8.34 15.88 -5.66
C LYS A 58 9.04 14.68 -6.33
N ILE A 59 8.26 13.73 -6.84
CA ILE A 59 8.74 12.56 -7.57
C ILE A 59 7.93 12.36 -8.85
N SER A 60 8.52 11.71 -9.85
CA SER A 60 7.82 11.31 -11.06
C SER A 60 7.00 10.03 -10.84
N ILE A 61 6.04 9.75 -11.72
CA ILE A 61 5.27 8.49 -11.69
C ILE A 61 6.17 7.25 -11.77
N ASN A 62 7.26 7.31 -12.55
CA ASN A 62 8.22 6.21 -12.67
C ASN A 62 8.96 5.94 -11.35
N GLU A 63 9.35 7.01 -10.64
CA GLU A 63 10.00 6.88 -9.35
C GLU A 63 9.02 6.39 -8.28
N ALA A 64 7.77 6.87 -8.30
CA ALA A 64 6.70 6.36 -7.44
C ALA A 64 6.47 4.86 -7.64
N GLN A 65 6.35 4.42 -8.90
CA GLN A 65 6.18 3.02 -9.24
C GLN A 65 7.35 2.16 -8.76
N ARG A 66 8.60 2.61 -8.99
CA ARG A 66 9.81 1.89 -8.54
C ARG A 66 9.85 1.76 -7.02
N ARG A 67 9.51 2.81 -6.28
CA ARG A 67 9.46 2.81 -4.82
C ARG A 67 8.43 1.82 -4.28
N ILE A 68 7.22 1.84 -4.85
CA ILE A 68 6.14 0.93 -4.48
C ILE A 68 6.54 -0.52 -4.80
N GLN A 69 7.05 -0.77 -6.01
CA GLN A 69 7.48 -2.11 -6.42
C GLN A 69 8.53 -2.67 -5.47
N ASN A 70 9.62 -1.93 -5.24
CA ASN A 70 10.69 -2.37 -4.35
C ASN A 70 10.18 -2.62 -2.92
N TYR A 71 9.30 -1.75 -2.40
CA TYR A 71 8.77 -1.87 -1.04
C TYR A 71 7.94 -3.16 -0.85
N TYR A 72 7.09 -3.50 -1.82
CA TYR A 72 6.27 -4.71 -1.74
C TYR A 72 7.04 -5.98 -2.15
N GLU A 73 8.02 -5.90 -3.06
CA GLU A 73 8.94 -7.02 -3.37
C GLU A 73 9.77 -7.41 -2.15
N GLU A 74 10.46 -6.47 -1.51
CA GLU A 74 11.25 -6.78 -0.31
C GLU A 74 10.38 -7.29 0.86
N ARG A 75 9.12 -6.84 0.94
CA ARG A 75 8.17 -7.32 1.96
C ARG A 75 7.67 -8.73 1.63
N SER A 76 7.45 -9.04 0.35
CA SER A 76 7.09 -10.39 -0.10
C SER A 76 8.21 -11.37 0.19
N GLU A 77 9.47 -11.01 -0.12
CA GLU A 77 10.64 -11.84 0.21
C GLU A 77 10.79 -12.05 1.72
N ARG A 78 10.55 -11.01 2.54
CA ARG A 78 10.56 -11.15 4.01
C ARG A 78 9.42 -12.02 4.55
N LEU A 79 8.24 -11.99 3.92
CA LEU A 79 7.10 -12.82 4.30
C LEU A 79 7.27 -14.27 3.87
N GLU A 80 7.86 -14.54 2.71
CA GLU A 80 8.20 -15.89 2.26
C GLU A 80 9.25 -16.54 3.19
N VAL A 81 10.28 -15.79 3.60
CA VAL A 81 11.32 -16.29 4.52
C VAL A 81 10.79 -16.50 5.95
N GLN A 82 9.79 -15.73 6.40
CA GLN A 82 9.17 -15.93 7.72
C GLN A 82 8.05 -17.00 7.71
N GLY A 83 7.42 -17.26 6.58
CA GLY A 83 6.37 -18.27 6.41
C GLY A 83 6.84 -19.73 6.56
N GLU A 84 8.15 -19.99 6.49
CA GLU A 84 8.73 -21.34 6.70
C GLU A 84 9.03 -21.67 8.17
N SER A 85 8.87 -20.73 9.10
CA SER A 85 9.10 -20.98 10.54
C SER A 85 7.89 -21.51 11.31
N ASP A 86 6.75 -21.70 10.65
CA ASP A 86 5.57 -22.41 11.18
C ASP A 86 5.46 -23.84 10.63
N HIS A 87 6.59 -24.50 10.34
CA HIS A 87 6.59 -25.96 10.21
C HIS A 87 6.34 -26.57 11.59
N ILE A 88 5.05 -26.69 11.94
CA ILE A 88 4.55 -27.51 13.04
C ILE A 88 5.13 -28.91 12.83
N ILE A 89 6.19 -29.22 13.57
CA ILE A 89 6.64 -30.59 13.78
C ILE A 89 5.55 -31.25 14.61
N TYR A 90 4.57 -31.86 13.96
CA TYR A 90 3.72 -32.82 14.63
C TYR A 90 4.63 -33.97 15.09
N PRO A 91 4.76 -34.25 16.40
CA PRO A 91 5.38 -35.49 16.82
C PRO A 91 4.51 -36.62 16.26
N LYS A 92 5.08 -37.47 15.41
CA LYS A 92 4.50 -38.79 15.16
C LYS A 92 4.56 -39.53 16.48
N GLU A 93 3.50 -39.44 17.27
CA GLU A 93 3.30 -40.38 18.37
C GLU A 93 3.25 -41.78 17.77
N SER A 94 4.29 -42.53 18.12
CA SER A 94 4.41 -43.96 17.86
C SER A 94 3.37 -44.68 18.70
N GLY A 95 2.67 -45.61 18.06
CA GLY A 95 2.14 -46.87 18.59
C GLY A 95 1.38 -46.86 19.92
N TYR A 96 0.12 -47.33 19.89
CA TYR A 96 -0.22 -48.72 20.24
C TYR A 96 -1.58 -49.07 19.65
#